data_AF-A0A971BX26-F1
#
_entry.id   AF-A0A971BX26-F1
#
_cell.length_a   1.000
_cell.length_b   1.000
_cell.length_c   1.000
_cell.angle_alpha   90.00
_cell.angle_beta   90.00
_cell.angle_gamma   90.00
#
_symmetry.space_group_name_H-M   'P 1'
#
loop_
_entity.id
_entity.type
_entity.pdbx_description
1 polymer ?
#
loop_
_entity_poly.entity_id
_entity_poly.type
_entity_poly.pdbx_seq_one_letter_code
_entity_poly.pdbx_strand_id
1 'polypeptide(L)'
;MNAAGIFRNAEGQEEIMRLYTQALDHWPVPCATHEVATRQGATFVIESGPASGPVLVLVHGACSNALSWMGDVARYAGRFRVL
;
A
#
# COMPACT_ATOMS: atom_id res chain seq x y z
N MET A 1 -4.87 6.31 -23.92
CA MET A 1 -4.97 7.29 -22.82
C MET A 1 -3.73 8.14 -22.88
N ASN A 2 -3.86 9.47 -23.02
CA ASN A 2 -2.72 10.37 -23.04
C ASN A 2 -1.99 10.28 -21.69
N ALA A 3 -0.67 10.12 -21.75
CA ALA A 3 0.24 10.02 -20.61
C ALA A 3 0.44 11.37 -19.90
N ALA A 4 -0.63 12.12 -19.67
CA ALA A 4 -0.60 13.18 -18.67
C ALA A 4 -0.42 12.47 -17.33
N GLY A 5 0.74 12.65 -16.69
CA GLY A 5 1.01 12.07 -15.38
C GLY A 5 -0.12 12.40 -14.40
N ILE A 6 -0.46 11.46 -13.52
CA ILE A 6 -1.45 11.68 -12.45
C ILE A 6 -1.03 12.82 -11.50
N PHE A 7 0.26 13.18 -11.52
CA PHE A 7 0.84 14.28 -10.77
C PHE A 7 0.92 15.55 -11.61
N ARG A 8 0.75 16.68 -10.92
CA ARG A 8 0.85 18.03 -11.53
C ARG A 8 2.22 18.29 -12.16
N ASN A 9 3.28 17.85 -11.51
CA ASN A 9 4.68 17.99 -11.93
C ASN A 9 5.55 16.96 -11.18
N ALA A 10 6.83 16.85 -11.56
CA ALA A 10 7.77 15.91 -10.96
C ALA A 10 8.03 16.19 -9.47
N GLU A 11 8.19 17.47 -9.10
CA GLU A 11 8.41 17.89 -7.70
C GLU A 11 7.25 17.45 -6.80
N GLY A 12 6.01 17.59 -7.25
CA GLY A 12 4.83 17.16 -6.52
C GLY A 12 4.71 15.64 -6.43
N GLN A 13 5.15 14.91 -7.46
CA GLN A 13 5.26 13.44 -7.39
C GLN A 13 6.26 13.04 -6.31
N GLU A 14 7.48 13.60 -6.33
CA GLU A 14 8.53 13.30 -5.36
C GLU A 14 8.07 13.58 -3.93
N GLU A 15 7.42 14.73 -3.70
CA GLU A 15 6.94 15.10 -2.37
C GLU A 15 5.83 14.15 -1.86
N ILE A 16 4.87 13.78 -2.71
CA ILE A 16 3.83 12.81 -2.35
C ILE A 16 4.45 11.45 -2.01
N MET A 17 5.39 10.96 -2.81
CA MET A 17 6.06 9.68 -2.57
C MET A 17 6.92 9.71 -1.30
N ARG A 18 7.57 10.84 -1.00
CA ARG A 18 8.33 11.06 0.24
C ARG A 18 7.41 11.00 1.45
N LEU A 19 6.28 11.73 1.42
CA LEU A 19 5.28 11.71 2.50
C LEU A 19 4.66 10.32 2.70
N TYR A 20 4.39 9.60 1.60
CA TYR A 20 3.88 8.23 1.68
C TYR A 20 4.87 7.29 2.38
N THR A 21 6.15 7.36 2.00
CA THR A 21 7.22 6.57 2.64
C THR A 21 7.35 6.91 4.12
N GLN A 22 7.31 8.19 4.49
CA GLN A 22 7.34 8.62 5.90
C GLN A 22 6.14 8.12 6.70
N ALA A 23 4.96 8.05 6.08
CA ALA A 23 3.79 7.47 6.73
C ALA A 23 3.96 5.96 6.96
N LEU A 24 4.59 5.24 6.03
CA LEU A 24 4.89 3.81 6.18
C LEU A 24 5.86 3.51 7.33
N ASP A 25 6.76 4.44 7.69
CA ASP A 25 7.63 4.27 8.86
C ASP A 25 6.84 4.12 10.17
N HIS A 26 5.58 4.54 10.18
CA HIS A 26 4.66 4.45 11.32
C HIS A 26 3.68 3.27 11.22
N TRP A 27 3.85 2.39 10.21
CA TRP A 27 3.02 1.20 10.08
C TRP A 27 3.15 0.32 11.35
N PRO A 28 2.03 -0.13 11.96
CA PRO A 28 2.04 -0.60 13.34
C PRO A 28 2.59 -2.03 13.54
N VAL A 29 2.92 -2.73 12.45
CA VAL A 29 3.45 -4.10 12.45
C VAL A 29 4.53 -4.24 11.38
N PRO A 30 5.43 -5.24 11.44
CA PRO A 30 6.35 -5.50 10.35
C PRO A 30 5.60 -5.68 9.02
N CYS A 31 6.09 -5.01 7.98
CA CYS A 31 5.57 -5.14 6.64
C CYS A 31 6.67 -5.22 5.59
N ALA A 32 6.36 -5.88 4.48
CA ALA A 32 7.13 -5.80 3.25
C ALA A 32 6.32 -5.04 2.20
N THR A 33 6.99 -4.28 1.35
CA THR A 33 6.36 -3.60 0.21
C THR A 33 6.89 -4.20 -1.08
N HIS A 34 6.00 -4.40 -2.05
CA HIS A 34 6.37 -4.92 -3.36
C HIS A 34 5.36 -4.51 -4.42
N GLU A 35 5.74 -4.69 -5.68
CA GLU A 35 4.85 -4.47 -6.83
C GLU A 35 4.45 -5.80 -7.47
N VAL A 36 3.18 -5.90 -7.84
CA VAL A 36 2.64 -7.01 -8.63
C VAL A 36 2.35 -6.52 -10.04
N ALA A 37 2.95 -7.15 -11.04
CA ALA A 37 2.68 -6.84 -12.43
C ALA A 37 1.26 -7.30 -12.82
N THR A 38 0.48 -6.39 -13.42
CA THR A 38 -0.86 -6.70 -13.94
C THR A 38 -0.97 -6.27 -15.40
N ARG A 39 -2.07 -6.65 -16.06
CA ARG A 39 -2.35 -6.22 -17.44
C ARG A 39 -2.64 -4.72 -17.56
N GLN A 40 -2.86 -4.03 -16.44
CA GLN A 40 -3.20 -2.61 -16.36
C GLN A 40 -2.06 -1.75 -15.80
N GLY A 41 -0.93 -2.36 -15.45
CA GLY A 41 0.21 -1.69 -14.82
C GLY A 41 0.70 -2.41 -13.55
N ALA A 42 1.75 -1.88 -12.93
CA ALA A 42 2.22 -2.37 -11.64
C ALA A 42 1.26 -1.92 -10.52
N THR A 43 0.98 -2.82 -9.58
CA THR A 43 0.17 -2.53 -8.38
C THR A 43 1.04 -2.66 -7.14
N PHE A 44 1.14 -1.59 -6.36
CA PHE A 44 1.87 -1.57 -5.09
C PHE A 44 1.07 -2.30 -4.00
N VAL A 45 1.73 -3.14 -3.23
CA VAL A 45 1.16 -3.98 -2.16
C VAL A 45 1.95 -3.79 -0.87
N ILE A 46 1.25 -3.73 0.26
CA ILE A 46 1.83 -3.79 1.60
C ILE A 46 1.43 -5.13 2.20
N GLU A 47 2.42 -5.97 2.50
CA GLU A 47 2.19 -7.30 3.07
C GLU A 47 2.55 -7.32 4.55
N SER A 48 1.66 -7.84 5.39
CA SER A 48 1.87 -8.02 6.84
C SER A 48 1.32 -9.36 7.34
N GLY A 49 1.87 -9.85 8.45
CA GLY A 49 1.42 -11.07 9.11
C GLY A 49 2.14 -12.35 8.64
N PRO A 50 1.73 -13.53 9.14
CA PRO A 50 2.40 -14.79 8.87
C PRO A 50 2.25 -15.22 7.41
N ALA A 51 3.36 -15.50 6.72
CA ALA A 51 3.36 -15.91 5.30
C ALA A 51 2.55 -17.20 5.02
N SER A 52 2.39 -18.08 6.02
CA SER A 52 1.59 -19.31 5.95
C SER A 52 0.14 -19.15 6.44
N GLY A 53 -0.25 -17.94 6.85
CA GLY A 53 -1.61 -17.64 7.30
C GLY A 53 -2.61 -17.61 6.14
N PRO A 54 -3.92 -17.76 6.42
CA PRO A 54 -4.96 -17.51 5.42
C PRO A 54 -4.84 -16.08 4.88
N VAL A 55 -5.02 -15.93 3.56
CA VAL A 55 -4.86 -14.64 2.88
C VAL A 55 -6.10 -13.76 3.09
N LEU A 56 -5.86 -12.49 3.44
CA LEU A 56 -6.87 -11.43 3.49
C LEU A 56 -6.41 -10.27 2.61
N VAL A 57 -7.16 -9.96 1.55
CA VAL A 57 -6.87 -8.83 0.66
C VAL A 57 -7.70 -7.63 1.08
N LEU A 58 -7.06 -6.48 1.30
CA LEU A 58 -7.69 -5.24 1.72
C LEU A 58 -7.68 -4.21 0.60
N VAL A 59 -8.86 -3.86 0.11
CA VAL A 59 -9.03 -2.82 -0.92
C VAL A 59 -9.49 -1.54 -0.26
N HIS A 60 -8.71 -0.47 -0.40
CA HIS A 60 -9.05 0.83 0.20
C HIS A 60 -10.28 1.48 -0.47
N GLY A 61 -10.91 2.42 0.24
CA GLY A 61 -12.01 3.22 -0.31
C GLY A 61 -11.56 4.16 -1.43
N ALA A 62 -12.52 4.66 -2.20
CA ALA A 62 -12.26 5.66 -3.23
C ALA A 62 -11.57 6.91 -2.65
N CYS A 63 -10.73 7.56 -3.46
CA CYS A 63 -9.95 8.76 -3.08
C CYS A 63 -8.97 8.55 -1.91
N SER A 64 -8.58 7.30 -1.62
CA SER A 64 -7.59 6.96 -0.61
C SER A 64 -6.51 6.02 -1.17
N ASN A 65 -5.72 5.40 -0.28
CA ASN A 65 -4.71 4.40 -0.59
C ASN A 65 -4.60 3.35 0.54
N ALA A 66 -3.64 2.43 0.45
CA ALA A 66 -3.45 1.33 1.40
C ALA A 66 -3.20 1.79 2.86
N LEU A 67 -2.69 3.01 3.08
CA LEU A 67 -2.49 3.56 4.43
C LEU A 67 -3.79 3.70 5.23
N SER A 68 -4.95 3.69 4.57
CA SER A 68 -6.27 3.68 5.24
C SER A 68 -6.40 2.56 6.28
N TRP A 69 -5.67 1.45 6.10
CA TRP A 69 -5.75 0.27 6.96
C TRP A 69 -4.80 0.31 8.15
N MET A 70 -4.03 1.39 8.35
CA MET A 70 -3.05 1.50 9.43
C MET A 70 -3.67 1.34 10.83
N GLY A 71 -4.96 1.69 10.99
CA GLY A 71 -5.68 1.50 12.25
C GLY A 71 -6.08 0.04 12.56
N ASP A 72 -6.22 -0.81 11.54
CA ASP A 72 -6.79 -2.15 11.68
C ASP A 72 -5.79 -3.28 11.37
N VAL A 73 -4.74 -2.99 10.59
CA VAL A 73 -3.81 -4.01 10.07
C VAL A 73 -3.17 -4.84 11.19
N ALA A 74 -2.84 -4.24 12.33
CA ALA A 74 -2.25 -4.96 13.45
C ALA A 74 -3.16 -6.08 13.97
N ARG A 75 -4.48 -5.83 13.99
CA ARG A 75 -5.48 -6.81 14.41
C ARG A 75 -5.58 -7.96 13.40
N TYR A 76 -5.57 -7.66 12.11
CA TYR A 76 -5.69 -8.66 11.06
C TYR A 76 -4.41 -9.49 10.89
N ALA A 77 -3.24 -8.84 10.92
CA ALA A 77 -1.94 -9.46 10.77
C ALA A 77 -1.62 -10.48 11.88
N GLY A 78 -2.31 -10.44 13.02
CA GLY A 78 -2.20 -11.47 14.06
C GLY A 78 -2.75 -12.84 13.64
N ARG A 79 -3.56 -12.92 12.58
CA ARG A 79 -4.17 -14.17 12.10
C ARG A 79 -4.00 -14.41 10.60
N PHE A 80 -3.98 -13.36 9.80
CA PHE A 80 -4.00 -13.43 8.34
C PHE A 80 -2.67 -12.99 7.74
N ARG A 81 -2.36 -13.53 6.57
CA ARG A 81 -1.43 -12.89 5.62
C ARG A 81 -2.21 -11.76 4.94
N VAL A 82 -2.00 -10.53 5.38
CA VAL A 82 -2.70 -9.35 4.89
C VAL A 82 -1.97 -8.80 3.66
N LEU A 83 -2.72 -8.52 2.60
CA LEU A 83 -2.26 -7.94 1.33
C LEU A 83 -3.08 -6.68 0.97
#